data_AF-A0A0C9SQK7-F1
#
_entry.id   AF-A0A0C9SQK7-F1
#
_cell.length_a   1.000
_cell.length_b   1.000
_cell.length_c   1.000
_cell.angle_alpha   90.00
_cell.angle_beta   90.00
_cell.angle_gamma   90.00
#
_symmetry.space_group_name_H-M   'P 1'
#
loop_
_entity.id
_entity.type
_entity.pdbx_description
1 polymer ?
#
loop_
_entity_poly.entity_id
_entity_poly.type
_entity_poly.pdbx_seq_one_letter_code
_entity_poly.pdbx_strand_id
1 'polypeptide(L)'
;MDSEKVLALGVLVAYFLLIFLLFWIILESQPRATRLPGSVYLFGGLTAISFAHTWFSKQWSFQDYETSSPTIDGRLLVRVANWLVNTGLFEQAWSAVCSHPLNWWWMLEYAAWSEQLCLFTVGAWTLFLATEGRHHSIKHLWAYMLLGQVVAISVASNLFYLALVRSSPAQRASKPRTASLAQWLSVIVSLVTIGLSPYTSAQTFLPNLLVMHALLLVPLLPFANSASDKKFGSIRLRSLYTIIVLLSAVLRTRTVIASAASFSPLTDPGEWIRALRETLHAHPAQSSIGWDVVWTSISFFAWRVGAPWAQAQATVDRDAREISKNE
;
A
#
# COMPACT_ATOMS: atom_id res chain seq x y z
N MET A 1 -9.40 29.20 20.63
CA MET A 1 -9.40 28.10 19.65
C MET A 1 -10.20 26.97 20.28
N ASP A 2 -11.24 26.50 19.61
CA ASP A 2 -12.22 25.55 20.16
C ASP A 2 -11.58 24.19 20.47
N SER A 3 -12.15 23.43 21.41
CA SER A 3 -11.62 22.12 21.83
C SER A 3 -11.46 21.14 20.66
N GLU A 4 -12.38 21.19 19.70
CA GLU A 4 -12.34 20.37 18.47
C GLU A 4 -11.13 20.71 17.59
N LYS A 5 -10.79 21.99 17.44
CA LYS A 5 -9.64 22.45 16.67
C LYS A 5 -8.32 22.06 17.33
N VAL A 6 -8.27 22.12 18.66
CA VAL A 6 -7.10 21.65 19.45
C VAL A 6 -6.94 20.14 19.27
N LEU A 7 -8.03 19.37 19.35
CA LEU A 7 -8.01 17.92 19.13
C LEU A 7 -7.54 17.58 17.72
N ALA A 8 -8.07 18.25 16.69
CA ALA A 8 -7.70 18.02 15.30
C ALA A 8 -6.20 18.29 15.04
N LEU A 9 -5.65 19.38 15.59
CA LEU A 9 -4.22 19.66 15.53
C LEU A 9 -3.40 18.61 16.29
N GLY A 10 -3.87 18.16 17.45
CA GLY A 10 -3.24 17.08 18.21
C GLY A 10 -3.17 15.77 17.42
N VAL A 11 -4.25 15.40 16.74
CA VAL A 11 -4.30 14.23 15.85
C VAL A 11 -3.33 14.40 14.67
N LEU A 12 -3.26 15.58 14.06
CA LEU A 12 -2.32 15.85 12.97
C LEU A 12 -0.85 15.71 13.43
N VAL A 13 -0.51 16.27 14.60
CA VAL A 13 0.84 16.15 15.17
C VAL A 13 1.16 14.69 15.48
N ALA A 14 0.25 13.96 16.12
CA ALA A 14 0.42 12.54 16.42
C ALA A 14 0.61 11.70 15.15
N TYR A 15 -0.14 12.02 14.09
CA TYR A 15 -0.01 11.38 12.78
C TYR A 15 1.38 11.58 12.16
N PHE A 16 1.93 12.80 12.19
CA PHE A 16 3.29 13.04 11.69
C PHE A 16 4.36 12.39 12.56
N LEU A 17 4.21 12.44 13.88
CA LEU A 17 5.12 11.76 14.80
C LEU A 17 5.14 10.24 14.53
N LEU A 18 3.97 9.65 14.28
CA LEU A 18 3.86 8.24 13.90
C LEU A 18 4.62 7.95 12.59
N ILE A 19 4.46 8.80 11.56
CA ILE A 19 5.19 8.65 10.29
C ILE A 19 6.69 8.71 10.52
N PHE A 20 7.18 9.72 11.24
CA PHE A 20 8.61 9.86 11.54
C PHE A 20 9.15 8.67 12.32
N LEU A 21 8.40 8.19 13.32
CA LEU A 21 8.76 7.01 14.10
C LEU A 21 8.83 5.75 13.22
N LEU A 22 7.90 5.57 12.28
CA LEU A 22 7.91 4.43 11.36
C LEU A 22 9.09 4.48 10.40
N PHE A 23 9.38 5.65 9.82
CA PHE A 23 10.58 5.84 9.00
C PHE A 23 11.84 5.54 9.81
N TRP A 24 11.93 6.06 11.04
CA TRP A 24 13.04 5.80 11.94
C TRP A 24 13.23 4.29 12.18
N ILE A 25 12.18 3.58 12.61
CA ILE A 25 12.21 2.13 12.87
C ILE A 25 12.65 1.36 11.62
N ILE A 26 12.09 1.71 10.44
CA ILE A 26 12.38 1.02 9.18
C ILE A 26 13.84 1.25 8.77
N LEU A 27 14.31 2.49 8.78
CA LEU A 27 15.66 2.86 8.34
C LEU A 27 16.73 2.36 9.30
N GLU A 28 16.48 2.42 10.61
CA GLU A 28 17.38 1.87 11.63
C GLU A 28 17.49 0.34 11.54
N SER A 29 16.39 -0.33 11.17
CA SER A 29 16.38 -1.79 11.03
C SER A 29 17.10 -2.32 9.77
N GLN A 30 17.50 -1.44 8.85
CA GLN A 30 18.16 -1.85 7.60
C GLN A 30 19.56 -2.40 7.87
N PRO A 31 19.96 -3.49 7.19
CA PRO A 31 21.34 -3.93 7.21
C PRO A 31 22.27 -2.81 6.71
N ARG A 32 23.34 -2.53 7.46
CA ARG A 32 24.41 -1.63 7.02
C ARG A 32 25.23 -2.37 5.96
N ALA A 33 25.02 -2.01 4.70
CA ALA A 33 25.81 -2.55 3.58
C ALA A 33 27.07 -1.70 3.40
N THR A 34 28.22 -2.36 3.19
CA THR A 34 29.51 -1.69 2.92
C THR A 34 29.61 -1.14 1.50
N ARG A 35 28.79 -1.65 0.56
CA ARG A 35 28.63 -1.12 -0.80
C ARG A 35 27.15 -1.01 -1.13
N LEU A 36 26.76 0.12 -1.74
CA LEU A 36 25.39 0.39 -2.13
C LEU A 36 25.22 0.08 -3.62
N PRO A 37 24.46 -0.96 -4.01
CA PRO A 37 24.19 -1.23 -5.42
C PRO A 37 23.35 -0.11 -6.04
N GLY A 38 23.40 0.06 -7.36
CA GLY A 38 22.61 1.07 -8.08
C GLY A 38 21.11 1.01 -7.80
N SER A 39 20.59 -0.18 -7.51
CA SER A 39 19.20 -0.40 -7.10
C SER A 39 18.82 0.29 -5.77
N VAL A 40 19.76 0.55 -4.87
CA VAL A 40 19.50 1.34 -3.65
C VAL A 40 19.09 2.77 -4.01
N TYR A 41 19.78 3.39 -4.97
CA TYR A 41 19.43 4.74 -5.43
C TYR A 41 18.13 4.74 -6.20
N LEU A 42 17.86 3.70 -7.00
CA LEU A 42 16.59 3.55 -7.70
C LEU A 42 15.41 3.49 -6.73
N PHE A 43 15.43 2.58 -5.75
CA PHE A 43 14.33 2.45 -4.79
C PHE A 43 14.25 3.63 -3.83
N GLY A 44 15.38 4.23 -3.42
CA GLY A 44 15.39 5.46 -2.65
C GLY A 44 14.77 6.64 -3.41
N GLY A 45 15.10 6.77 -4.70
CA GLY A 45 14.50 7.77 -5.59
C GLY A 45 13.00 7.54 -5.78
N LEU A 46 12.57 6.30 -6.05
CA LEU A 46 11.16 5.95 -6.15
C LEU A 46 10.40 6.22 -4.85
N THR A 47 10.97 5.89 -3.68
CA THR A 47 10.40 6.27 -2.37
C THR A 47 10.21 7.78 -2.26
N ALA A 48 11.23 8.57 -2.62
CA ALA A 48 11.17 10.04 -2.52
C ALA A 48 10.11 10.63 -3.46
N ILE A 49 10.04 10.15 -4.70
CA ILE A 49 9.06 10.59 -5.70
C ILE A 49 7.64 10.22 -5.25
N SER A 50 7.41 8.97 -4.82
CA SER A 50 6.11 8.54 -4.31
C SER A 50 5.68 9.36 -3.09
N PHE A 51 6.60 9.63 -2.17
CA PHE A 51 6.32 10.45 -0.98
C PHE A 51 5.99 11.90 -1.35
N ALA A 52 6.76 12.50 -2.26
CA ALA A 52 6.51 13.85 -2.76
C ALA A 52 5.14 13.94 -3.45
N HIS A 53 4.75 12.90 -4.20
CA HIS A 53 3.44 12.85 -4.83
C HIS A 53 2.30 12.78 -3.82
N THR A 54 2.39 11.92 -2.79
CA THR A 54 1.41 11.86 -1.70
C THR A 54 1.30 13.20 -0.97
N TRP A 55 2.44 13.88 -0.77
CA TRP A 55 2.46 15.20 -0.15
C TRP A 55 1.77 16.26 -1.01
N PHE A 56 2.05 16.27 -2.32
CA PHE A 56 1.43 17.18 -3.28
C PHE A 56 -0.10 17.05 -3.26
N SER A 57 -0.64 15.83 -3.21
CA SER A 57 -2.08 15.62 -3.11
C SER A 57 -2.71 16.21 -1.83
N LYS A 58 -2.01 16.16 -0.69
CA LYS A 58 -2.48 16.79 0.56
C LYS A 58 -2.44 18.31 0.47
N GLN A 59 -1.37 18.87 -0.09
CA GLN A 59 -1.26 20.30 -0.31
C GLN A 59 -2.35 20.81 -1.26
N TRP A 60 -2.64 20.06 -2.32
CA TRP A 60 -3.72 20.39 -3.24
C TRP A 60 -5.09 20.38 -2.55
N SER A 61 -5.36 19.39 -1.69
CA SER A 61 -6.60 19.38 -0.91
C SER A 61 -6.74 20.57 0.04
N PHE A 62 -5.63 21.04 0.63
CA PHE A 62 -5.65 22.25 1.43
C PHE A 62 -5.96 23.48 0.57
N GLN A 63 -5.31 23.63 -0.59
CA GLN A 63 -5.55 24.74 -1.52
C GLN A 63 -7.01 24.78 -2.02
N ASP A 64 -7.57 23.61 -2.36
CA ASP A 64 -8.96 23.47 -2.81
C ASP A 64 -9.97 23.88 -1.73
N TYR A 65 -9.68 23.54 -0.47
CA TYR A 65 -10.45 24.03 0.67
C TYR A 65 -10.35 25.55 0.83
N GLU A 66 -9.15 26.13 0.69
CA GLU A 66 -8.96 27.57 0.81
C GLU A 66 -9.67 28.37 -0.29
N THR A 67 -9.76 27.83 -1.51
CA THR A 67 -10.53 28.44 -2.59
C THR A 67 -12.04 28.34 -2.37
N SER A 68 -12.50 27.22 -1.79
CA SER A 68 -13.93 26.96 -1.58
C SER A 68 -14.48 27.59 -0.30
N SER A 69 -13.62 27.89 0.67
CA SER A 69 -13.97 28.50 1.95
C SER A 69 -13.05 29.70 2.21
N PRO A 70 -13.39 30.91 1.73
CA PRO A 70 -12.63 32.12 2.03
C PRO A 70 -12.77 32.48 3.52
N THR A 71 -11.99 31.80 4.35
CA THR A 71 -11.89 32.07 5.78
C THR A 71 -11.04 33.33 5.98
N ILE A 72 -11.61 34.34 6.64
CA ILE A 72 -11.06 35.70 6.80
C ILE A 72 -9.88 35.75 7.81
N ASP A 73 -9.53 34.63 8.44
CA ASP A 73 -8.51 34.58 9.49
C ASP A 73 -7.07 34.43 8.95
N GLY A 74 -6.22 35.41 9.22
CA GLY A 74 -4.84 35.47 8.67
C GLY A 74 -3.82 34.50 9.26
N ARG A 75 -4.14 33.72 10.30
CA ARG A 75 -3.20 32.80 10.96
C ARG A 75 -3.26 31.40 10.35
N LEU A 76 -2.13 30.92 9.82
CA LEU A 76 -2.00 29.60 9.18
C LEU A 76 -2.49 28.45 10.07
N LEU A 77 -2.15 28.45 11.37
CA LEU A 77 -2.58 27.39 12.30
C LEU A 77 -4.10 27.27 12.44
N VAL A 78 -4.81 28.40 12.40
CA VAL A 78 -6.28 28.42 12.49
C VAL A 78 -6.90 27.93 11.19
N ARG A 79 -6.32 28.32 10.03
CA ARG A 79 -6.73 27.82 8.70
C ARG A 79 -6.55 26.31 8.59
N VAL A 80 -5.41 25.77 9.02
CA VAL A 80 -5.15 24.32 9.06
C VAL A 80 -6.10 23.61 10.01
N ALA A 81 -6.34 24.17 11.21
CA ALA A 81 -7.30 23.57 12.14
C ALA A 81 -8.74 23.56 11.58
N ASN A 82 -9.15 24.64 10.92
CA ASN A 82 -10.45 24.72 10.24
C ASN A 82 -10.53 23.72 9.09
N TRP A 83 -9.47 23.59 8.29
CA TRP A 83 -9.40 22.56 7.24
C TRP A 83 -9.58 21.16 7.84
N LEU A 84 -8.79 20.79 8.86
CA LEU A 84 -8.87 19.46 9.48
C LEU A 84 -10.23 19.13 10.09
N VAL A 85 -10.91 20.11 10.68
CA VAL A 85 -12.24 19.91 11.29
C VAL A 85 -13.33 19.80 10.22
N ASN A 86 -13.26 20.62 9.17
CA ASN A 86 -14.32 20.71 8.16
C ASN A 86 -14.12 19.77 6.97
N THR A 87 -12.91 19.25 6.77
CA THR A 87 -12.63 18.20 5.79
C THR A 87 -12.38 16.90 6.51
N GLY A 88 -13.36 16.01 6.48
CA GLY A 88 -13.16 14.60 6.83
C GLY A 88 -12.31 13.92 5.77
N LEU A 89 -11.05 14.32 5.59
CA LEU A 89 -10.19 13.96 4.45
C LEU A 89 -10.22 12.48 4.11
N PHE A 90 -10.18 11.62 5.13
CA PHE A 90 -10.19 10.18 4.95
C PHE A 90 -11.60 9.63 4.70
N GLU A 91 -12.58 10.05 5.49
CA GLU A 91 -13.98 9.61 5.34
C GLU A 91 -14.61 10.10 4.04
N GLN A 92 -14.44 11.38 3.70
CA GLN A 92 -14.93 11.98 2.46
C GLN A 92 -14.21 11.40 1.25
N ALA A 93 -12.89 11.13 1.33
CA ALA A 93 -12.17 10.49 0.23
C ALA A 93 -12.66 9.08 -0.04
N TRP A 94 -12.75 8.26 1.01
CA TRP A 94 -13.18 6.88 0.87
C TRP A 94 -14.67 6.76 0.60
N SER A 95 -15.51 7.61 1.19
CA SER A 95 -16.93 7.72 0.87
C SER A 95 -17.10 8.17 -0.57
N ALA A 96 -16.39 9.18 -1.06
CA ALA A 96 -16.46 9.59 -2.48
C ALA A 96 -16.05 8.45 -3.43
N VAL A 97 -15.04 7.67 -3.06
CA VAL A 97 -14.57 6.49 -3.81
C VAL A 97 -15.56 5.32 -3.75
N CYS A 98 -16.27 5.11 -2.64
CA CYS A 98 -17.15 3.94 -2.45
C CYS A 98 -18.64 4.24 -2.70
N SER A 99 -19.07 5.50 -2.62
CA SER A 99 -20.48 5.91 -2.66
C SER A 99 -21.11 5.80 -4.04
N HIS A 100 -20.31 5.86 -5.10
CA HIS A 100 -20.78 5.59 -6.44
C HIS A 100 -20.13 4.31 -6.94
N PRO A 101 -20.91 3.32 -7.45
CA PRO A 101 -20.36 2.17 -8.18
C PRO A 101 -19.44 2.62 -9.32
N LEU A 102 -19.72 3.81 -9.84
CA LEU A 102 -18.95 4.51 -10.85
C LEU A 102 -17.67 5.18 -10.29
N ASN A 103 -17.55 5.59 -9.04
CA ASN A 103 -16.27 6.10 -8.49
C ASN A 103 -15.39 4.97 -7.96
N TRP A 104 -16.02 3.87 -7.54
CA TRP A 104 -15.34 2.62 -7.21
C TRP A 104 -14.68 2.00 -8.45
N TRP A 105 -15.08 2.43 -9.66
CA TRP A 105 -14.69 1.76 -10.89
C TRP A 105 -14.44 2.58 -12.17
N TRP A 106 -14.95 3.80 -12.39
CA TRP A 106 -14.69 4.52 -13.66
C TRP A 106 -13.18 4.58 -13.89
N MET A 107 -12.63 3.99 -14.94
CA MET A 107 -13.09 3.86 -16.32
C MET A 107 -12.22 2.77 -17.01
N LEU A 108 -12.80 2.01 -17.96
CA LEU A 108 -12.27 0.88 -18.76
C LEU A 108 -10.76 0.54 -18.70
N GLU A 109 -10.51 -0.75 -18.46
CA GLU A 109 -9.23 -1.50 -18.44
C GLU A 109 -8.13 -0.98 -17.48
N TYR A 110 -8.16 0.30 -17.07
CA TYR A 110 -7.06 0.93 -16.32
C TYR A 110 -7.43 1.56 -14.97
N ALA A 111 -8.68 1.60 -14.49
CA ALA A 111 -8.99 2.42 -13.31
C ALA A 111 -9.96 1.87 -12.28
N ALA A 112 -9.90 0.56 -11.97
CA ALA A 112 -10.43 0.05 -10.71
C ALA A 112 -9.40 0.21 -9.57
N TRP A 113 -8.84 1.41 -9.41
CA TRP A 113 -7.60 1.67 -8.65
C TRP A 113 -7.72 1.38 -7.16
N SER A 114 -8.80 1.82 -6.51
CA SER A 114 -8.97 1.63 -5.05
C SER A 114 -9.20 0.16 -4.72
N GLU A 115 -10.07 -0.53 -5.47
CA GLU A 115 -10.23 -1.97 -5.34
C GLU A 115 -8.94 -2.71 -5.74
N GLN A 116 -8.18 -2.23 -6.74
CA GLN A 116 -6.88 -2.81 -7.12
C GLN A 116 -5.91 -2.77 -5.97
N LEU A 117 -5.80 -1.59 -5.38
CA LEU A 117 -4.87 -1.31 -4.31
C LEU A 117 -5.25 -2.14 -3.10
N CYS A 118 -6.54 -2.25 -2.77
CA CYS A 118 -7.02 -3.10 -1.69
C CYS A 118 -6.74 -4.59 -1.96
N LEU A 119 -7.08 -5.11 -3.15
CA LEU A 119 -6.85 -6.50 -3.52
C LEU A 119 -5.35 -6.84 -3.57
N PHE A 120 -4.53 -5.94 -4.12
CA PHE A 120 -3.08 -6.05 -4.12
C PHE A 120 -2.53 -6.04 -2.69
N THR A 121 -2.95 -5.07 -1.87
CA THR A 121 -2.47 -4.87 -0.50
C THR A 121 -2.82 -6.08 0.37
N VAL A 122 -4.09 -6.48 0.38
CA VAL A 122 -4.60 -7.62 1.14
C VAL A 122 -4.03 -8.95 0.65
N GLY A 123 -4.09 -9.19 -0.65
CA GLY A 123 -3.74 -10.48 -1.22
C GLY A 123 -2.24 -10.66 -1.43
N ALA A 124 -1.70 -9.92 -2.41
CA ALA A 124 -0.34 -10.13 -2.88
C ALA A 124 0.70 -9.55 -1.92
N TRP A 125 0.53 -8.30 -1.52
CA TRP A 125 1.49 -7.52 -0.75
C TRP A 125 1.65 -8.03 0.68
N THR A 126 0.56 -8.30 1.40
CA THR A 126 0.62 -8.82 2.77
C THR A 126 1.36 -10.15 2.84
N LEU A 127 1.04 -11.07 1.92
CA LEU A 127 1.73 -12.35 1.84
C LEU A 127 3.18 -12.20 1.39
N PHE A 128 3.46 -11.28 0.46
CA PHE A 128 4.81 -10.99 0.01
C PHE A 128 5.68 -10.46 1.17
N LEU A 129 5.20 -9.46 1.91
CA LEU A 129 5.85 -8.96 3.13
C LEU A 129 6.09 -10.07 4.14
N ALA A 130 5.06 -10.86 4.45
CA ALA A 130 5.18 -11.95 5.41
C ALA A 130 6.20 -12.98 4.94
N THR A 131 6.20 -13.39 3.67
CA THR A 131 7.02 -14.49 3.18
C THR A 131 8.45 -14.08 2.87
N GLU A 132 8.64 -13.03 2.08
CA GLU A 132 9.97 -12.53 1.72
C GLU A 132 10.64 -11.81 2.89
N GLY A 133 9.87 -11.10 3.72
CA GLY A 133 10.39 -10.48 4.93
C GLY A 133 10.99 -11.50 5.87
N ARG A 134 10.32 -12.65 6.04
CA ARG A 134 10.85 -13.78 6.81
C ARG A 134 12.05 -14.45 6.13
N HIS A 135 12.00 -14.60 4.80
CA HIS A 135 13.10 -15.21 4.04
C HIS A 135 14.39 -14.40 4.11
N HIS A 136 14.29 -13.07 4.11
CA HIS A 136 15.40 -12.14 4.22
C HIS A 136 15.69 -11.69 5.65
N SER A 137 14.99 -12.27 6.66
CA SER A 137 15.11 -11.91 8.07
C SER A 137 14.96 -10.41 8.36
N ILE A 138 14.10 -9.73 7.61
CA ILE A 138 13.79 -8.31 7.77
C ILE A 138 13.00 -8.13 9.06
N LYS A 139 13.46 -7.22 9.92
CA LYS A 139 12.83 -6.91 11.20
C LYS A 139 11.62 -5.99 11.00
N HIS A 140 10.69 -6.02 11.96
CA HIS A 140 9.54 -5.09 12.03
C HIS A 140 8.67 -5.03 10.76
N LEU A 141 8.30 -6.18 10.17
CA LEU A 141 7.45 -6.24 8.97
C LEU A 141 6.13 -5.48 9.12
N TRP A 142 5.56 -5.46 10.34
CA TRP A 142 4.37 -4.69 10.67
C TRP A 142 4.54 -3.19 10.41
N ALA A 143 5.75 -2.63 10.57
CA ALA A 143 6.02 -1.21 10.37
C ALA A 143 5.91 -0.81 8.90
N TYR A 144 6.31 -1.69 7.96
CA TYR A 144 6.14 -1.44 6.53
C TYR A 144 4.66 -1.42 6.15
N MET A 145 3.88 -2.36 6.66
CA MET A 145 2.43 -2.37 6.43
C MET A 145 1.76 -1.14 7.03
N LEU A 146 2.09 -0.79 8.28
CA LEU A 146 1.52 0.37 8.94
C LEU A 146 1.89 1.67 8.21
N LEU A 147 3.15 1.82 7.77
CA LEU A 147 3.58 2.95 6.95
C LEU A 147 2.79 3.03 5.63
N GLY A 148 2.53 1.87 5.03
CA GLY A 148 1.69 1.77 3.84
C GLY A 148 0.25 2.24 4.07
N GLN A 149 -0.33 1.90 5.22
CA GLN A 149 -1.67 2.33 5.61
C GLN A 149 -1.75 3.83 5.95
N VAL A 150 -0.70 4.40 6.57
CA VAL A 150 -0.73 5.80 7.00
C VAL A 150 -0.24 6.79 5.94
N VAL A 151 0.66 6.40 5.03
CA VAL A 151 1.23 7.28 3.99
C VAL A 151 0.77 6.87 2.60
N ALA A 152 1.34 5.80 2.07
CA ALA A 152 1.08 5.26 0.74
C ALA A 152 1.74 3.88 0.62
N ILE A 153 1.10 2.95 -0.08
CA ILE A 153 1.60 1.58 -0.27
C ILE A 153 2.86 1.58 -1.15
N SER A 154 3.00 2.51 -2.10
CA SER A 154 4.20 2.70 -2.93
C SER A 154 5.42 3.09 -2.12
N VAL A 155 5.28 4.01 -1.15
CA VAL A 155 6.38 4.42 -0.27
C VAL A 155 6.87 3.23 0.55
N ALA A 156 5.94 2.50 1.16
CA ALA A 156 6.25 1.31 1.95
C ALA A 156 6.85 0.17 1.10
N SER A 157 6.32 -0.06 -0.10
CA SER A 157 6.81 -1.13 -0.98
C SER A 157 8.22 -0.84 -1.50
N ASN A 158 8.53 0.40 -1.87
CA ASN A 158 9.89 0.81 -2.25
C ASN A 158 10.90 0.67 -1.11
N LEU A 159 10.53 1.07 0.12
CA LEU A 159 11.38 0.87 1.30
C LEU A 159 11.60 -0.62 1.59
N PHE A 160 10.60 -1.46 1.36
CA PHE A 160 10.75 -2.90 1.52
C PHE A 160 11.62 -3.52 0.41
N TYR A 161 11.49 -3.09 -0.85
CA TYR A 161 12.39 -3.53 -1.92
C TYR A 161 13.83 -3.10 -1.65
N LEU A 162 14.02 -1.89 -1.14
CA LEU A 162 15.31 -1.42 -0.63
C LEU A 162 15.84 -2.35 0.47
N ALA A 163 14.98 -2.76 1.41
CA ALA A 163 15.35 -3.71 2.45
C ALA A 163 15.74 -5.08 1.89
N LEU A 164 14.99 -5.61 0.92
CA LEU A 164 15.31 -6.87 0.27
C LEU A 164 16.67 -6.82 -0.45
N VAL A 165 16.95 -5.75 -1.18
CA VAL A 165 18.24 -5.55 -1.88
C VAL A 165 19.41 -5.50 -0.90
N ARG A 166 19.21 -4.92 0.28
CA ARG A 166 20.24 -4.81 1.32
C ARG A 166 20.38 -6.07 2.18
N SER A 167 19.42 -6.99 2.10
CA SER A 167 19.37 -8.19 2.93
C SER A 167 19.84 -9.41 2.15
N SER A 168 20.86 -10.12 2.65
CA SER A 168 21.25 -11.41 2.08
C SER A 168 20.11 -12.44 2.25
N PRO A 169 19.80 -13.26 1.24
CA PRO A 169 18.83 -14.34 1.39
C PRO A 169 19.28 -15.30 2.50
N ALA A 170 18.38 -15.69 3.41
CA ALA A 170 18.73 -16.70 4.40
C ALA A 170 19.02 -18.03 3.69
N GLN A 171 20.18 -18.62 3.96
CA GLN A 171 20.66 -19.90 3.36
C GLN A 171 19.83 -21.14 3.75
N ARG A 172 18.58 -21.00 4.22
CA ARG A 172 17.79 -22.15 4.67
C ARG A 172 17.28 -22.97 3.49
N ALA A 173 17.63 -24.25 3.51
CA ALA A 173 17.20 -25.29 2.59
C ALA A 173 15.71 -25.18 2.21
N SER A 174 15.44 -25.42 0.92
CA SER A 174 14.21 -25.24 0.15
C SER A 174 12.99 -26.03 0.65
N LYS A 175 12.61 -25.86 1.91
CA LYS A 175 11.35 -26.42 2.40
C LYS A 175 10.18 -25.74 1.68
N PRO A 176 9.16 -26.49 1.25
CA PRO A 176 7.97 -25.92 0.64
C PRO A 176 7.35 -24.90 1.60
N ARG A 177 7.20 -23.65 1.12
CA ARG A 177 6.67 -22.55 1.91
C ARG A 177 5.18 -22.77 2.17
N THR A 178 4.79 -22.77 3.45
CA THR A 178 3.39 -22.87 3.91
C THR A 178 2.97 -21.60 4.63
N ALA A 179 1.69 -21.27 4.53
CA ALA A 179 1.05 -20.21 5.29
C ALA A 179 0.34 -20.81 6.52
N SER A 180 0.47 -20.19 7.68
CA SER A 180 -0.24 -20.60 8.90
C SER A 180 -1.74 -20.27 8.80
N LEU A 181 -2.55 -20.88 9.68
CA LEU A 181 -3.99 -20.61 9.78
C LEU A 181 -4.29 -19.11 9.92
N ALA A 182 -3.63 -18.44 10.85
CA ALA A 182 -3.77 -17.01 11.05
C ALA A 182 -3.43 -16.20 9.78
N GLN A 183 -2.45 -16.63 8.99
CA GLN A 183 -2.03 -15.94 7.77
C GLN A 183 -3.05 -16.05 6.65
N TRP A 184 -3.48 -17.26 6.31
CA TRP A 184 -4.45 -17.40 5.23
C TRP A 184 -5.83 -16.92 5.65
N LEU A 185 -6.25 -17.16 6.90
CA LEU A 185 -7.57 -16.75 7.36
C LEU A 185 -7.71 -15.23 7.38
N SER A 186 -6.72 -14.50 7.91
CA SER A 186 -6.75 -13.03 7.92
C SER A 186 -6.81 -12.45 6.50
N VAL A 187 -6.05 -13.00 5.55
CA VAL A 187 -6.08 -12.56 4.15
C VAL A 187 -7.43 -12.86 3.50
N ILE A 188 -7.99 -14.05 3.69
CA ILE A 188 -9.29 -14.41 3.10
C ILE A 188 -10.42 -13.56 3.71
N VAL A 189 -10.45 -13.37 5.03
CA VAL A 189 -11.46 -12.52 5.68
C VAL A 189 -11.31 -11.07 5.21
N SER A 190 -10.10 -10.57 5.01
CA SER A 190 -9.86 -9.23 4.45
C SER A 190 -10.34 -9.10 3.00
N LEU A 191 -10.25 -10.16 2.18
CA LEU A 191 -10.84 -10.16 0.83
C LEU A 191 -12.37 -10.12 0.89
N VAL A 192 -12.98 -10.77 1.89
CA VAL A 192 -14.43 -10.68 2.12
C VAL A 192 -14.82 -9.26 2.51
N THR A 193 -14.08 -8.57 3.38
CA THR A 193 -14.37 -7.16 3.73
C THR A 193 -14.27 -6.23 2.52
N ILE A 194 -13.35 -6.49 1.58
CA ILE A 194 -13.30 -5.76 0.30
C ILE A 194 -14.57 -6.04 -0.52
N GLY A 195 -14.96 -7.31 -0.68
CA GLY A 195 -16.14 -7.68 -1.45
C GLY A 195 -17.46 -7.15 -0.88
N LEU A 196 -17.52 -6.93 0.44
CA LEU A 196 -18.64 -6.32 1.16
C LEU A 196 -18.64 -4.79 1.10
N SER A 197 -17.51 -4.14 0.81
CA SER A 197 -17.38 -2.68 0.85
C SER A 197 -18.43 -1.93 0.02
N PRO A 198 -18.78 -2.35 -1.21
CA PRO A 198 -19.83 -1.68 -1.99
C PRO A 198 -21.25 -1.79 -1.41
N TYR A 199 -21.46 -2.69 -0.44
CA TYR A 199 -22.75 -2.92 0.23
C TYR A 199 -22.82 -2.31 1.63
N THR A 200 -21.77 -1.61 2.05
CA THR A 200 -21.76 -0.96 3.36
C THR A 200 -22.51 0.37 3.33
N SER A 201 -23.17 0.70 4.44
CA SER A 201 -23.78 1.99 4.70
C SER A 201 -22.76 2.96 5.34
N ALA A 202 -23.12 4.24 5.45
CA ALA A 202 -22.29 5.25 6.13
C ALA A 202 -21.84 4.79 7.55
N GLN A 203 -22.69 4.07 8.29
CA GLN A 203 -22.38 3.60 9.63
C GLN A 203 -21.50 2.33 9.66
N THR A 204 -21.56 1.50 8.60
CA THR A 204 -20.85 0.21 8.54
C THR A 204 -19.57 0.27 7.71
N PHE A 205 -19.40 1.33 6.92
CA PHE A 205 -18.23 1.57 6.08
C PHE A 205 -16.94 1.67 6.89
N LEU A 206 -16.89 2.56 7.88
CA LEU A 206 -15.68 2.79 8.69
C LEU A 206 -15.29 1.56 9.53
N PRO A 207 -16.22 0.84 10.21
CA PRO A 207 -15.89 -0.42 10.87
C PRO A 207 -15.36 -1.48 9.90
N ASN A 208 -15.96 -1.65 8.72
CA ASN A 208 -15.50 -2.62 7.73
C ASN A 208 -14.07 -2.30 7.25
N LEU A 209 -13.79 -1.02 7.00
CA LEU A 209 -12.46 -0.55 6.61
C LEU A 209 -11.43 -0.78 7.74
N LEU A 210 -11.80 -0.50 8.98
CA LEU A 210 -10.93 -0.74 10.14
C LEU A 210 -10.63 -2.23 10.32
N VAL A 211 -11.63 -3.10 10.17
CA VAL A 211 -11.46 -4.56 10.24
C VAL A 211 -10.49 -5.02 9.15
N MET A 212 -10.66 -4.55 7.91
CA MET A 212 -9.72 -4.84 6.83
C MET A 212 -8.29 -4.46 7.23
N HIS A 213 -8.06 -3.23 7.70
CA HIS A 213 -6.72 -2.76 8.08
C HIS A 213 -6.12 -3.51 9.28
N ALA A 214 -6.92 -3.86 10.27
CA ALA A 214 -6.47 -4.62 11.44
C ALA A 214 -6.02 -6.04 11.03
N LEU A 215 -6.79 -6.70 10.15
CA LEU A 215 -6.47 -8.04 9.66
C LEU A 215 -5.17 -8.07 8.84
N LEU A 216 -4.83 -6.99 8.11
CA LEU A 216 -3.55 -6.87 7.38
C LEU A 216 -2.32 -6.97 8.30
N LEU A 217 -2.44 -6.58 9.56
CA LEU A 217 -1.33 -6.62 10.52
C LEU A 217 -1.12 -8.02 11.10
N VAL A 218 -2.19 -8.83 11.20
CA VAL A 218 -2.15 -10.15 11.85
C VAL A 218 -1.03 -11.06 11.29
N PRO A 219 -0.86 -11.24 9.96
CA PRO A 219 0.22 -12.05 9.38
C PRO A 219 1.64 -11.59 9.74
N LEU A 220 1.80 -10.31 10.07
CA LEU A 220 3.08 -9.62 10.21
C LEU A 220 3.52 -9.51 11.68
N LEU A 221 2.65 -9.87 12.61
CA LEU A 221 2.95 -9.84 14.02
C LEU A 221 3.79 -11.07 14.45
N PRO A 222 4.71 -10.91 15.42
CA PRO A 222 5.60 -12.00 15.83
C PRO A 222 4.86 -13.25 16.34
N PHE A 223 3.73 -13.06 17.03
CA PHE A 223 2.98 -14.14 17.66
C PHE A 223 2.15 -14.99 16.70
N ALA A 224 1.73 -14.45 15.55
CA ALA A 224 0.98 -15.18 14.52
C ALA A 224 1.80 -16.30 13.83
N ASN A 225 3.07 -16.42 14.22
CA ASN A 225 4.07 -17.29 13.63
C ASN A 225 4.66 -18.30 14.62
N SER A 226 4.04 -18.49 15.79
CA SER A 226 4.52 -19.42 16.81
C SER A 226 4.57 -20.86 16.27
N ALA A 227 5.73 -21.51 16.39
CA ALA A 227 6.06 -22.76 15.69
C ALA A 227 5.22 -23.99 16.11
N SER A 228 4.40 -23.86 17.15
CA SER A 228 3.51 -24.89 17.68
C SER A 228 2.34 -25.24 16.74
N ASP A 229 1.93 -24.30 15.87
CA ASP A 229 0.75 -24.48 14.98
C ASP A 229 1.07 -25.15 13.63
N LYS A 230 2.30 -25.63 13.42
CA LYS A 230 2.76 -26.14 12.11
C LYS A 230 2.03 -27.40 11.61
N LYS A 231 1.12 -27.99 12.38
CA LYS A 231 0.39 -29.21 11.98
C LYS A 231 -1.10 -29.00 11.70
N PHE A 232 -1.75 -27.96 12.23
CA PHE A 232 -3.19 -27.76 12.06
C PHE A 232 -3.49 -26.62 11.07
N GLY A 233 -4.11 -26.96 9.93
CA GLY A 233 -4.65 -25.97 9.00
C GLY A 233 -3.64 -25.15 8.18
N SER A 234 -2.39 -25.60 8.02
CA SER A 234 -1.42 -24.91 7.14
C SER A 234 -1.69 -25.19 5.66
N ILE A 235 -1.66 -24.17 4.81
CA ILE A 235 -1.90 -24.30 3.36
C ILE A 235 -0.58 -24.02 2.60
N ARG A 236 -0.36 -24.71 1.47
CA ARG A 236 0.77 -24.40 0.58
C ARG A 236 0.62 -22.98 0.05
N LEU A 237 1.71 -22.21 0.07
CA LEU A 237 1.69 -20.81 -0.36
C LEU A 237 1.22 -20.65 -1.81
N ARG A 238 1.59 -21.58 -2.71
CA ARG A 238 1.11 -21.60 -4.10
C ARG A 238 -0.42 -21.69 -4.17
N SER A 239 -1.02 -22.61 -3.42
CA SER A 239 -2.48 -22.77 -3.37
C SER A 239 -3.16 -21.52 -2.82
N LEU A 240 -2.57 -20.88 -1.79
CA LEU A 240 -3.09 -19.63 -1.25
C LEU A 240 -3.06 -18.49 -2.27
N TYR A 241 -1.95 -18.32 -3.00
CA TYR A 241 -1.89 -17.36 -4.11
C TYR A 241 -2.92 -17.66 -5.20
N THR A 242 -3.12 -18.94 -5.57
CA THR A 242 -4.17 -19.32 -6.52
C THR A 242 -5.56 -18.93 -6.02
N ILE A 243 -5.88 -19.22 -4.74
CA ILE A 243 -7.16 -18.83 -4.14
C ILE A 243 -7.35 -17.30 -4.19
N ILE A 244 -6.31 -16.54 -3.82
CA ILE A 244 -6.34 -15.08 -3.84
C ILE A 244 -6.56 -14.54 -5.24
N VAL A 245 -5.86 -15.08 -6.25
CA VAL A 245 -6.01 -14.69 -7.65
C VAL A 245 -7.43 -15.00 -8.13
N LEU A 246 -7.97 -16.17 -7.82
CA LEU A 246 -9.33 -16.55 -8.21
C LEU A 246 -10.38 -15.66 -7.53
N LEU A 247 -10.27 -15.43 -6.22
CA LEU A 247 -11.19 -14.54 -5.49
C LEU A 247 -11.09 -13.10 -6.00
N SER A 248 -9.87 -12.61 -6.24
CA SER A 248 -9.65 -11.30 -6.83
C SER A 248 -10.26 -11.22 -8.23
N ALA A 249 -10.10 -12.25 -9.06
CA ALA A 249 -10.69 -12.31 -10.40
C ALA A 249 -12.22 -12.30 -10.34
N VAL A 250 -12.85 -13.00 -9.37
CA VAL A 250 -14.30 -12.99 -9.18
C VAL A 250 -14.78 -11.60 -8.77
N LEU A 251 -14.14 -10.98 -7.77
CA LEU A 251 -14.47 -9.62 -7.33
C LEU A 251 -14.31 -8.62 -8.46
N ARG A 252 -13.20 -8.72 -9.19
CA ARG A 252 -12.91 -7.92 -10.38
C ARG A 252 -13.92 -8.11 -11.48
N THR A 253 -14.30 -9.34 -11.80
CA THR A 253 -15.27 -9.63 -12.86
C THR A 253 -16.64 -9.10 -12.49
N ARG A 254 -17.06 -9.30 -11.23
CA ARG A 254 -18.32 -8.76 -10.70
C ARG A 254 -18.34 -7.25 -10.81
N THR A 255 -17.25 -6.58 -10.43
CA THR A 255 -17.04 -5.17 -10.69
C THR A 255 -17.17 -5.00 -12.19
N VAL A 256 -16.22 -5.41 -13.04
CA VAL A 256 -16.18 -5.29 -14.52
C VAL A 256 -17.49 -5.51 -15.31
N ILE A 257 -18.45 -6.30 -14.81
CA ILE A 257 -19.78 -6.45 -15.41
C ILE A 257 -20.75 -5.27 -15.09
N ALA A 258 -20.83 -4.76 -13.85
CA ALA A 258 -21.90 -3.81 -13.44
C ALA A 258 -21.84 -2.39 -14.10
N SER A 259 -20.67 -2.02 -14.59
CA SER A 259 -20.06 -0.87 -15.30
C SER A 259 -20.26 -0.90 -16.76
N ALA A 260 -19.90 -2.05 -17.34
CA ALA A 260 -20.27 -2.38 -18.70
C ALA A 260 -21.79 -2.27 -18.86
N ALA A 261 -22.57 -2.70 -17.86
CA ALA A 261 -24.01 -2.50 -17.84
C ALA A 261 -24.47 -1.05 -17.61
N SER A 262 -23.64 -0.18 -17.04
CA SER A 262 -23.95 1.23 -16.76
C SER A 262 -23.52 2.19 -17.88
N PHE A 263 -22.89 1.69 -18.95
CA PHE A 263 -22.32 2.52 -20.00
C PHE A 263 -22.95 2.30 -21.36
N SER A 264 -23.18 3.41 -22.07
CA SER A 264 -23.30 3.40 -23.53
C SER A 264 -21.92 3.17 -24.16
N PRO A 265 -21.82 2.47 -25.30
CA PRO A 265 -20.53 2.15 -25.93
C PRO A 265 -19.82 3.45 -26.34
N LEU A 266 -18.79 3.84 -25.59
CA LEU A 266 -17.85 4.90 -25.99
C LEU A 266 -17.01 4.36 -27.15
N THR A 267 -17.26 4.89 -28.35
CA THR A 267 -16.67 4.41 -29.61
C THR A 267 -15.26 4.91 -29.88
N ASP A 268 -14.74 5.89 -29.11
CA ASP A 268 -13.43 6.51 -29.37
C ASP A 268 -12.41 6.29 -28.22
N PRO A 269 -11.25 5.63 -28.47
CA PRO A 269 -10.10 5.54 -27.56
C PRO A 269 -9.62 6.90 -26.99
N GLY A 270 -9.79 8.00 -27.72
CA GLY A 270 -9.40 9.33 -27.26
C GLY A 270 -10.28 9.85 -26.11
N GLU A 271 -11.59 9.61 -26.20
CA GLU A 271 -12.53 9.89 -25.11
C GLU A 271 -12.19 9.06 -23.86
N TRP A 272 -11.66 7.85 -24.06
CA TRP A 272 -11.22 7.00 -22.97
C TRP A 272 -10.10 7.63 -22.13
N ILE A 273 -9.06 8.14 -22.78
CA ILE A 273 -7.91 8.76 -22.09
C ILE A 273 -8.32 10.07 -21.42
N ARG A 274 -9.18 10.87 -22.06
CA ARG A 274 -9.61 12.16 -21.52
C ARG A 274 -10.39 11.97 -20.22
N ALA A 275 -11.41 11.13 -20.21
CA ALA A 275 -12.18 10.95 -18.99
C ALA A 275 -11.42 10.18 -17.89
N LEU A 276 -10.40 9.36 -18.23
CA LEU A 276 -9.45 8.81 -17.25
C LEU A 276 -8.68 9.93 -16.55
N ARG A 277 -8.15 10.89 -17.32
CA ARG A 277 -7.41 12.02 -16.77
C ARG A 277 -8.30 12.93 -15.94
N GLU A 278 -9.49 13.26 -16.44
CA GLU A 278 -10.47 14.08 -15.71
C GLU A 278 -10.84 13.43 -14.38
N THR A 279 -11.06 12.11 -14.37
CA THR A 279 -11.40 11.33 -13.17
C THR A 279 -10.22 11.25 -12.19
N LEU A 280 -9.01 10.97 -12.67
CA LEU A 280 -7.80 10.90 -11.83
C LEU A 280 -7.50 12.24 -11.15
N HIS A 281 -7.89 13.35 -11.78
CA HIS A 281 -7.71 14.69 -11.25
C HIS A 281 -9.03 15.34 -10.78
N ALA A 282 -10.11 14.57 -10.63
CA ALA A 282 -11.39 15.09 -10.16
C ALA A 282 -11.36 15.43 -8.67
N HIS A 283 -10.63 14.63 -7.88
CA HIS A 283 -10.51 14.82 -6.44
C HIS A 283 -9.08 14.54 -5.96
N PRO A 284 -8.50 15.36 -5.07
CA PRO A 284 -7.11 15.21 -4.63
C PRO A 284 -6.84 13.84 -4.00
N ALA A 285 -7.79 13.30 -3.24
CA ALA A 285 -7.63 11.98 -2.63
C ALA A 285 -7.71 10.82 -3.64
N GLN A 286 -8.56 10.95 -4.66
CA GLN A 286 -8.65 9.98 -5.74
C GLN A 286 -7.36 9.96 -6.56
N SER A 287 -6.80 11.14 -6.84
CA SER A 287 -5.49 11.29 -7.48
C SER A 287 -4.39 10.61 -6.67
N SER A 288 -4.36 10.83 -5.34
CA SER A 288 -3.36 10.22 -4.46
C SER A 288 -3.40 8.69 -4.52
N ILE A 289 -4.59 8.08 -4.46
CA ILE A 289 -4.76 6.62 -4.50
C ILE A 289 -4.42 6.07 -5.90
N GLY A 290 -4.88 6.73 -6.97
CA GLY A 290 -4.61 6.32 -8.34
C GLY A 290 -3.12 6.30 -8.67
N TRP A 291 -2.42 7.38 -8.32
CA TRP A 291 -0.97 7.46 -8.48
C TRP A 291 -0.21 6.46 -7.59
N ASP A 292 -0.73 6.13 -6.41
CA ASP A 292 -0.13 5.09 -5.56
C ASP A 292 -0.11 3.72 -6.26
N VAL A 293 -1.16 3.38 -7.01
CA VAL A 293 -1.19 2.14 -7.81
C VAL A 293 -0.19 2.19 -8.97
N VAL A 294 -0.09 3.33 -9.66
CA VAL A 294 0.90 3.51 -10.73
C VAL A 294 2.31 3.32 -10.18
N TRP A 295 2.64 3.98 -9.07
CA TRP A 295 3.95 3.89 -8.46
C TRP A 295 4.25 2.49 -7.91
N THR A 296 3.31 1.83 -7.24
CA THR A 296 3.50 0.44 -6.79
C THR A 296 3.74 -0.51 -7.96
N SER A 297 3.04 -0.33 -9.08
CA SER A 297 3.21 -1.13 -10.29
C SER A 297 4.59 -0.92 -10.91
N ILE A 298 4.99 0.33 -11.13
CA ILE A 298 6.32 0.70 -11.64
C ILE A 298 7.41 0.09 -10.74
N SER A 299 7.26 0.24 -9.42
CA SER A 299 8.20 -0.26 -8.43
C SER A 299 8.31 -1.78 -8.46
N PHE A 300 7.18 -2.49 -8.58
CA PHE A 300 7.15 -3.93 -8.73
C PHE A 300 7.84 -4.40 -10.02
N PHE A 301 7.58 -3.76 -11.15
CA PHE A 301 8.26 -4.08 -12.42
C PHE A 301 9.76 -3.80 -12.35
N ALA A 302 10.15 -2.65 -11.81
CA ALA A 302 11.54 -2.29 -11.58
C ALA A 302 12.25 -3.33 -10.70
N TRP A 303 11.59 -3.79 -9.64
CA TRP A 303 12.09 -4.87 -8.80
C TRP A 303 12.17 -6.20 -9.54
N ARG A 304 11.14 -6.59 -10.30
CA ARG A 304 11.13 -7.88 -11.00
C ARG A 304 12.21 -7.98 -12.08
N VAL A 305 12.46 -6.88 -12.79
CA VAL A 305 13.48 -6.77 -13.86
C VAL A 305 14.88 -6.53 -13.27
N GLY A 306 14.99 -5.76 -12.19
CA GLY A 306 16.26 -5.41 -11.54
C GLY A 306 16.78 -6.45 -10.53
N ALA A 307 15.92 -7.28 -9.94
CA ALA A 307 16.30 -8.30 -8.96
C ALA A 307 17.33 -9.34 -9.47
N PRO A 308 17.26 -9.83 -10.73
CA PRO A 308 18.28 -10.71 -11.29
C PRO A 308 19.69 -10.09 -11.28
N TRP A 309 19.79 -8.78 -11.51
CA TRP A 309 21.07 -8.05 -11.54
C TRP A 309 21.68 -7.92 -10.15
N ALA A 310 20.87 -7.59 -9.14
CA ALA A 310 21.33 -7.49 -7.76
C ALA A 310 21.80 -8.85 -7.20
N GLN A 311 21.13 -9.95 -7.57
CA GLN A 311 21.54 -11.30 -7.18
C GLN A 311 22.84 -11.73 -7.89
N ALA A 312 22.96 -11.49 -9.20
CA ALA A 312 24.17 -11.79 -9.97
C ALA A 312 25.41 -11.06 -9.40
N GLN A 313 25.25 -9.79 -9.04
CA GLN A 313 26.34 -8.98 -8.50
C GLN A 313 26.76 -9.42 -7.09
N ALA A 314 25.80 -9.86 -6.25
CA ALA A 314 26.09 -10.44 -4.94
C ALA A 314 26.87 -11.77 -5.01
N THR A 315 26.62 -12.60 -6.03
CA THR A 315 27.43 -13.80 -6.29
C THR A 315 28.85 -13.46 -6.70
N VAL A 316 29.04 -12.54 -7.66
CA VAL A 316 30.37 -12.11 -8.11
C VAL A 316 31.20 -11.53 -6.97
N ASP A 317 30.59 -10.69 -6.11
CA ASP A 317 31.26 -10.10 -4.96
C ASP A 317 31.58 -11.10 -3.83
N ARG A 318 30.84 -12.23 -3.76
CA ARG A 318 31.12 -13.32 -2.81
C ARG A 318 32.32 -14.12 -3.30
N ASP A 319 32.32 -14.48 -4.57
CA ASP A 319 33.38 -15.29 -5.17
C ASP A 319 34.72 -14.51 -5.16
N ALA A 320 34.69 -13.20 -5.44
CA ALA A 320 35.86 -12.34 -5.31
C ALA A 320 36.42 -12.28 -3.87
N ARG A 321 35.56 -12.33 -2.85
CA ARG A 321 35.98 -12.35 -1.44
C ARG A 321 36.54 -13.70 -1.00
N GLU A 322 36.00 -14.80 -1.51
CA GLU A 322 36.56 -16.14 -1.25
C GLU A 322 37.93 -16.31 -1.89
N ILE A 323 38.14 -15.77 -3.10
CA ILE A 323 39.45 -15.74 -3.77
C ILE A 323 40.47 -14.95 -2.92
N SER A 324 40.11 -13.75 -2.45
CA SER A 324 41.02 -12.92 -1.63
C SER A 324 41.39 -13.49 -0.26
N LYS A 325 40.66 -14.51 0.23
CA LYS A 325 40.94 -15.17 1.51
C LYS A 325 41.85 -16.40 1.37
N ASN A 326 42.02 -16.89 0.14
CA ASN A 326 42.83 -18.06 -0.18
C ASN A 326 44.19 -17.70 -0.76
N GLU A 327 44.46 -16.41 -0.95
CA GLU A 327 45.78 -15.82 -1.24
C GLU A 327 46.40 -15.26 0.05
#